data_AF-A0A7S2EUV2-F1
#
_entry.id   AF-A0A7S2EUV2-F1
#
_cell.length_a   1.000
_cell.length_b   1.000
_cell.length_c   1.000
_cell.angle_alpha   90.00
_cell.angle_beta   90.00
_cell.angle_gamma   90.00
#
_symmetry.space_group_name_H-M   'P 1'
#
loop_
_entity.id
_entity.type
_entity.pdbx_description
1 polymer ?
#
loop_
_entity_poly.entity_id
_entity_poly.type
_entity_poly.pdbx_seq_one_letter_code
_entity_poly.pdbx_strand_id
1 'polypeptide(L)'
;RGSLQNFIRTALQTRPCANAWPLVVSVDDYLGPQQEQLLGELSYITAMTQLAKWYDTVGISYGEMVRDITYLEGDETFFNKKDVHFGHWAHQSIAWSVGFAAMELLSNYCYDEHYARTKENSPAAADDVANESSDDFKKIIKQNKMFLPPPLTYELARESVTAEFANAIETAHQSFIDRNCTSFDKQSDENMNPCIEAWISSPGGYGPGEINAFINSHKTDVKDWITENQMGEGWSNKIGFIATKADASFTLRFNDIAKDVRVVTIYFIRSYGEKWKDSRAKFTISRVQEKEGGGTSAFVVSEDVISGIHDDVTHTHSPTLDQSMVLSETILKGESIEMKVDLVSGSHFKIMGMMLCEK
;
A
#
# COMPACT_ATOMS: atom_id res chain seq x y z
N ARG A 1 -2.24 11.71 -8.00
CA ARG A 1 -2.95 10.91 -9.03
C ARG A 1 -2.26 9.57 -9.29
N GLY A 2 -0.95 9.52 -9.52
CA GLY A 2 -0.22 8.24 -9.69
C GLY A 2 -0.36 7.27 -8.51
N SER A 3 -0.42 7.78 -7.27
CA SER A 3 -0.54 6.95 -6.06
C SER A 3 -1.82 6.10 -6.02
N LEU A 4 -3.00 6.68 -6.26
CA LEU A 4 -4.28 5.96 -6.21
C LEU A 4 -4.38 4.88 -7.31
N GLN A 5 -4.00 5.22 -8.54
CA GLN A 5 -3.95 4.24 -9.62
C GLN A 5 -2.99 3.10 -9.31
N ASN A 6 -1.79 3.41 -8.81
CA ASN A 6 -0.81 2.39 -8.45
C ASN A 6 -1.32 1.51 -7.29
N PHE A 7 -2.01 2.09 -6.32
CA PHE A 7 -2.65 1.34 -5.24
C PHE A 7 -3.68 0.35 -5.78
N ILE A 8 -4.66 0.81 -6.59
CA ILE A 8 -5.71 -0.05 -7.16
C ILE A 8 -5.07 -1.20 -7.96
N ARG A 9 -4.13 -0.88 -8.85
CA ARG A 9 -3.44 -1.88 -9.67
C ARG A 9 -2.69 -2.90 -8.81
N THR A 10 -1.96 -2.43 -7.81
CA THR A 10 -1.19 -3.30 -6.90
C THR A 10 -2.12 -4.18 -6.10
N ALA A 11 -3.23 -3.64 -5.58
CA ALA A 11 -4.22 -4.38 -4.82
C ALA A 11 -4.84 -5.51 -5.66
N LEU A 12 -5.28 -5.21 -6.89
CA LEU A 12 -5.84 -6.21 -7.81
C LEU A 12 -4.81 -7.27 -8.23
N GLN A 13 -3.53 -6.91 -8.28
CA GLN A 13 -2.42 -7.82 -8.60
C GLN A 13 -1.81 -8.51 -7.37
N THR A 14 -2.45 -8.47 -6.20
CA THR A 14 -1.97 -9.22 -5.04
C THR A 14 -2.07 -10.74 -5.23
N ARG A 15 -3.01 -11.20 -6.09
CA ARG A 15 -3.26 -12.62 -6.38
C ARG A 15 -3.24 -12.96 -7.88
N PRO A 16 -2.12 -12.79 -8.60
CA PRO A 16 -1.95 -13.03 -10.04
C PRO A 16 -2.34 -14.41 -10.56
N CYS A 17 -2.34 -15.47 -9.73
CA CYS A 17 -2.79 -16.79 -10.17
C CYS A 17 -4.22 -17.13 -9.72
N ALA A 18 -4.90 -16.26 -8.97
CA ALA A 18 -6.26 -16.55 -8.53
C ALA A 18 -7.28 -16.31 -9.65
N ASN A 19 -8.34 -17.14 -9.68
CA ASN A 19 -9.52 -16.93 -10.54
C ASN A 19 -10.33 -15.67 -10.19
N ALA A 20 -10.08 -15.05 -9.04
CA ALA A 20 -10.82 -13.88 -8.57
C ALA A 20 -9.87 -12.81 -8.04
N TRP A 21 -10.07 -11.58 -8.51
CA TRP A 21 -9.41 -10.41 -7.95
C TRP A 21 -10.02 -10.04 -6.60
N PRO A 22 -9.23 -9.43 -5.69
CA PRO A 22 -9.80 -8.87 -4.47
C PRO A 22 -10.78 -7.75 -4.81
N LEU A 23 -11.84 -7.63 -4.02
CA LEU A 23 -12.72 -6.48 -4.06
C LEU A 23 -11.95 -5.24 -3.56
N VAL A 24 -11.79 -4.25 -4.44
CA VAL A 24 -11.20 -2.95 -4.09
C VAL A 24 -12.33 -1.94 -4.01
N VAL A 25 -12.47 -1.31 -2.84
CA VAL A 25 -13.44 -0.24 -2.59
C VAL A 25 -12.67 1.03 -2.24
N SER A 26 -12.80 2.05 -3.09
CA SER A 26 -12.29 3.40 -2.81
C SER A 26 -13.41 4.22 -2.18
N VAL A 27 -13.16 4.74 -0.99
CA VAL A 27 -14.07 5.68 -0.31
C VAL A 27 -13.37 7.02 -0.27
N ASP A 28 -13.90 7.98 -1.03
CA ASP A 28 -13.51 9.38 -0.90
C ASP A 28 -14.24 9.98 0.28
N ASP A 29 -13.46 10.51 1.23
CA ASP A 29 -13.94 11.17 2.43
C ASP A 29 -13.86 12.69 2.25
N TYR A 30 -14.78 13.42 2.87
CA TYR A 30 -14.87 14.87 2.74
C TYR A 30 -13.89 15.54 3.68
N LEU A 31 -12.70 15.95 3.24
CA LEU A 31 -11.65 16.46 4.15
C LEU A 31 -11.95 17.83 4.81
N GLY A 32 -13.15 18.38 4.63
CA GLY A 32 -13.56 19.59 5.31
C GLY A 32 -12.68 20.80 4.96
N PRO A 33 -12.36 21.66 5.95
CA PRO A 33 -11.61 22.89 5.71
C PRO A 33 -10.15 22.66 5.32
N GLN A 34 -9.63 21.41 5.29
CA GLN A 34 -8.26 21.14 4.85
C GLN A 34 -8.05 21.32 3.35
N GLN A 35 -9.10 21.23 2.54
CA GLN A 35 -9.02 21.60 1.14
C GLN A 35 -9.59 23.01 0.96
N GLU A 36 -8.70 24.02 0.92
CA GLU A 36 -9.10 25.40 0.64
C GLU A 36 -9.76 25.55 -0.74
N GLN A 37 -9.48 24.64 -1.67
CA GLN A 37 -9.93 24.70 -3.06
C GLN A 37 -10.96 23.62 -3.37
N LEU A 38 -12.22 24.02 -3.45
CA LEU A 38 -13.34 23.19 -3.91
C LEU A 38 -13.06 22.49 -5.25
N LEU A 39 -12.40 23.17 -6.18
CA LEU A 39 -12.05 22.58 -7.48
C LEU A 39 -11.09 21.39 -7.34
N GLY A 40 -10.19 21.43 -6.35
CA GLY A 40 -9.26 20.33 -6.06
C GLY A 40 -10.00 19.07 -5.62
N GLU A 41 -10.97 19.24 -4.72
CA GLU A 41 -11.82 18.16 -4.20
C GLU A 41 -12.65 17.51 -5.31
N LEU A 42 -13.38 18.33 -6.09
CA LEU A 42 -14.18 17.85 -7.22
C LEU A 42 -13.33 17.16 -8.29
N SER A 43 -12.11 17.66 -8.51
CA SER A 43 -11.15 17.04 -9.43
C SER A 43 -10.64 15.69 -8.90
N TYR A 44 -10.45 15.56 -7.59
CA TYR A 44 -10.04 14.30 -6.96
C TYR A 44 -11.15 13.25 -7.06
N ILE A 45 -12.38 13.60 -6.68
CA ILE A 45 -13.56 12.73 -6.78
C ILE A 45 -13.76 12.25 -8.21
N THR A 46 -13.71 13.17 -9.17
CA THR A 46 -13.82 12.84 -10.59
C THR A 46 -12.74 11.84 -10.99
N ALA A 47 -11.49 12.08 -10.60
CA ALA A 47 -10.39 11.17 -10.91
C ALA A 47 -10.56 9.79 -10.27
N MET A 48 -10.97 9.71 -8.99
CA MET A 48 -11.25 8.44 -8.31
C MET A 48 -12.35 7.67 -9.04
N THR A 49 -13.47 8.32 -9.37
CA THR A 49 -14.59 7.69 -10.08
C THR A 49 -14.21 7.20 -11.47
N GLN A 50 -13.37 7.95 -12.20
CA GLN A 50 -12.85 7.49 -13.50
C GLN A 50 -11.93 6.27 -13.34
N LEU A 51 -11.06 6.25 -12.33
CA LEU A 51 -10.20 5.10 -12.04
C LEU A 51 -11.02 3.87 -11.62
N ALA A 52 -12.05 4.06 -10.78
CA ALA A 52 -12.93 2.98 -10.36
C ALA A 52 -13.64 2.33 -11.56
N LYS A 53 -14.18 3.15 -12.47
CA LYS A 53 -14.76 2.66 -13.73
C LYS A 53 -13.73 1.99 -14.63
N TRP A 54 -12.53 2.55 -14.73
CA TRP A 54 -11.47 2.04 -15.59
C TRP A 54 -10.98 0.65 -15.16
N TYR A 55 -10.87 0.42 -13.84
CA TYR A 55 -10.37 -0.83 -13.27
C TYR A 55 -11.47 -1.79 -12.79
N ASP A 56 -12.74 -1.48 -13.04
CA ASP A 56 -13.89 -2.28 -12.59
C ASP A 56 -13.91 -2.47 -11.06
N THR A 57 -13.61 -1.39 -10.32
CA THR A 57 -13.63 -1.36 -8.85
C THR A 57 -14.74 -0.45 -8.33
N VAL A 58 -15.01 -0.50 -7.04
CA VAL A 58 -16.05 0.34 -6.42
C VAL A 58 -15.46 1.69 -6.02
N GLY A 59 -16.14 2.78 -6.39
CA GLY A 59 -15.82 4.13 -5.94
C GLY A 59 -17.04 4.75 -5.25
N ILE A 60 -16.87 5.20 -4.01
CA ILE A 60 -17.91 5.80 -3.18
C ILE A 60 -17.45 7.20 -2.83
N SER A 61 -18.22 8.20 -3.23
CA SER A 61 -17.94 9.60 -2.91
C SER A 61 -18.82 10.04 -1.75
N TYR A 62 -18.28 10.02 -0.53
CA TYR A 62 -18.98 10.62 0.60
C TYR A 62 -19.02 12.15 0.46
N GLY A 63 -17.94 12.76 -0.07
CA GLY A 63 -17.87 14.18 -0.39
C GLY A 63 -19.07 14.68 -1.19
N GLU A 64 -19.46 13.97 -2.26
CA GLU A 64 -20.64 14.35 -3.04
C GLU A 64 -21.96 14.23 -2.28
N MET A 65 -22.07 13.26 -1.37
CA MET A 65 -23.31 13.05 -0.60
C MET A 65 -23.55 14.16 0.42
N VAL A 66 -22.50 14.59 1.14
CA VAL A 66 -22.62 15.62 2.19
C VAL A 66 -22.31 17.03 1.70
N ARG A 67 -21.95 17.18 0.43
CA ARG A 67 -21.58 18.45 -0.18
C ARG A 67 -22.57 19.56 0.11
N ASP A 68 -23.84 19.28 -0.16
CA ASP A 68 -24.90 20.29 -0.06
C ASP A 68 -25.18 20.65 1.40
N ILE A 69 -25.15 19.67 2.31
CA ILE A 69 -25.22 19.88 3.77
C ILE A 69 -24.06 20.78 4.21
N THR A 70 -22.86 20.50 3.71
CA THR A 70 -21.67 21.20 4.15
C THR A 70 -21.59 22.64 3.65
N TYR A 71 -21.77 22.84 2.35
CA TYR A 71 -21.54 24.13 1.72
C TYR A 71 -22.73 25.08 1.82
N LEU A 72 -23.96 24.57 1.88
CA LEU A 72 -25.15 25.41 1.96
C LEU A 72 -25.53 25.74 3.41
N GLU A 73 -25.51 24.73 4.29
CA GLU A 73 -26.03 24.89 5.65
C GLU A 73 -24.94 25.27 6.65
N GLY A 74 -23.68 24.93 6.37
CA GLY A 74 -22.55 25.25 7.24
C GLY A 74 -22.66 24.62 8.63
N ASP A 75 -23.33 23.46 8.73
CA ASP A 75 -23.69 22.82 9.99
C ASP A 75 -22.44 22.35 10.75
N GLU A 76 -22.17 23.01 11.88
CA GLU A 76 -21.04 22.71 12.76
C GLU A 76 -21.20 21.36 13.50
N THR A 77 -22.38 20.74 13.48
CA THR A 77 -22.61 19.41 14.06
C THR A 77 -22.11 18.28 13.16
N PHE A 78 -22.04 18.51 11.85
CA PHE A 78 -21.42 17.61 10.89
C PHE A 78 -19.92 17.86 10.75
N PHE A 79 -19.48 19.12 10.86
CA PHE A 79 -18.10 19.51 10.59
C PHE A 79 -17.52 20.45 11.63
N ASN A 80 -16.29 20.18 12.06
CA ASN A 80 -15.51 21.14 12.82
C ASN A 80 -14.65 21.97 11.86
N LYS A 81 -14.86 23.30 11.83
CA LYS A 81 -14.10 24.22 10.95
C LYS A 81 -12.58 24.22 11.19
N LYS A 82 -12.11 23.58 12.26
CA LYS A 82 -10.69 23.52 12.64
C LYS A 82 -10.16 22.09 12.77
N ASP A 83 -10.98 21.09 12.49
CA ASP A 83 -10.61 19.69 12.67
C ASP A 83 -11.12 18.85 11.51
N VAL A 84 -10.28 17.94 11.03
CA VAL A 84 -10.67 16.94 10.02
C VAL A 84 -11.53 15.83 10.58
N HIS A 85 -11.47 15.63 11.89
CA HIS A 85 -12.28 14.60 12.51
C HIS A 85 -13.73 15.08 12.57
N PHE A 86 -14.61 14.24 12.07
CA PHE A 86 -16.01 14.59 12.03
C PHE A 86 -16.74 14.25 13.32
N GLY A 87 -17.89 14.89 13.51
CA GLY A 87 -18.86 14.46 14.50
C GLY A 87 -19.38 13.06 14.21
N HIS A 88 -19.98 12.43 15.23
CA HIS A 88 -20.62 11.12 15.11
C HIS A 88 -21.61 11.00 13.93
N TRP A 89 -22.31 12.07 13.55
CA TRP A 89 -23.26 12.07 12.43
C TRP A 89 -22.60 11.89 11.07
N ALA A 90 -21.44 12.49 10.85
CA ALA A 90 -20.68 12.30 9.63
C ALA A 90 -20.14 10.87 9.52
N HIS A 91 -19.62 10.29 10.60
CA HIS A 91 -19.24 8.87 10.61
C HIS A 91 -20.43 7.93 10.30
N GLN A 92 -21.61 8.21 10.87
CA GLN A 92 -22.82 7.47 10.53
C GLN A 92 -23.18 7.64 9.05
N SER A 93 -23.07 8.86 8.53
CA SER A 93 -23.38 9.17 7.14
C SER A 93 -22.45 8.45 6.17
N ILE A 94 -21.12 8.45 6.42
CA ILE A 94 -20.14 7.65 5.68
C ILE A 94 -20.51 6.16 5.72
N ALA A 95 -20.81 5.62 6.92
CA ALA A 95 -21.17 4.23 7.08
C ALA A 95 -22.43 3.86 6.27
N TRP A 96 -23.43 4.75 6.25
CA TRP A 96 -24.61 4.60 5.41
C TRP A 96 -24.27 4.67 3.93
N SER A 97 -23.45 5.61 3.46
CA SER A 97 -23.00 5.68 2.06
C SER A 97 -22.36 4.37 1.61
N VAL A 98 -21.47 3.82 2.45
CA VAL A 98 -20.82 2.54 2.19
C VAL A 98 -21.82 1.39 2.20
N GLY A 99 -22.73 1.36 3.17
CA GLY A 99 -23.78 0.35 3.25
C GLY A 99 -24.71 0.34 2.03
N PHE A 100 -25.17 1.51 1.58
CA PHE A 100 -25.99 1.64 0.37
C PHE A 100 -25.25 1.21 -0.89
N ALA A 101 -24.00 1.65 -1.07
CA ALA A 101 -23.18 1.25 -2.20
C ALA A 101 -22.91 -0.27 -2.21
N ALA A 102 -22.70 -0.89 -1.04
CA ALA A 102 -22.52 -2.33 -0.93
C ALA A 102 -23.80 -3.10 -1.31
N MET A 103 -24.98 -2.61 -0.91
CA MET A 103 -26.26 -3.20 -1.32
C MET A 103 -26.49 -3.06 -2.83
N GLU A 104 -26.16 -1.91 -3.41
CA GLU A 104 -26.24 -1.68 -4.86
C GLU A 104 -25.30 -2.62 -5.61
N LEU A 105 -24.05 -2.76 -5.17
CA LEU A 105 -23.07 -3.70 -5.71
C LEU A 105 -23.61 -5.13 -5.69
N LEU A 106 -24.13 -5.59 -4.54
CA LEU A 106 -24.70 -6.93 -4.41
C LEU A 106 -25.89 -7.13 -5.35
N SER A 107 -26.77 -6.14 -5.45
CA SER A 107 -27.94 -6.21 -6.34
C SER A 107 -27.51 -6.31 -7.81
N ASN A 108 -26.57 -5.48 -8.24
CA ASN A 108 -26.05 -5.49 -9.61
C ASN A 108 -25.31 -6.80 -9.92
N TYR A 109 -24.48 -7.28 -9.00
CA TYR A 109 -23.81 -8.57 -9.14
C TYR A 109 -24.81 -9.73 -9.29
N CYS A 110 -25.85 -9.79 -8.45
CA CYS A 110 -26.87 -10.83 -8.56
C CYS A 110 -27.60 -10.77 -9.91
N TYR A 111 -27.85 -9.56 -10.43
CA TYR A 111 -28.48 -9.37 -11.72
C TYR A 111 -27.59 -9.84 -12.88
N ASP A 112 -26.31 -9.46 -12.85
CA ASP A 112 -25.33 -9.85 -13.86
C ASP A 112 -25.09 -11.36 -13.88
N GLU A 113 -24.97 -11.99 -12.70
CA GLU A 113 -24.80 -13.43 -12.56
C GLU A 113 -26.05 -14.19 -13.06
N HIS A 114 -27.25 -13.70 -12.72
CA HIS A 114 -28.49 -14.26 -13.25
C HIS A 114 -28.53 -14.14 -14.79
N TYR A 115 -28.13 -13.00 -15.35
CA TYR A 115 -28.05 -12.79 -16.79
C TYR A 115 -27.01 -13.71 -17.46
N ALA A 116 -25.83 -13.87 -16.87
CA ALA A 116 -24.78 -14.75 -17.37
C ALA A 116 -25.25 -16.20 -17.43
N ARG A 117 -25.83 -16.71 -16.33
CA ARG A 117 -26.36 -18.08 -16.25
C ARG A 117 -27.49 -18.34 -17.25
N THR A 118 -28.37 -17.36 -17.45
CA THR A 118 -29.47 -17.51 -18.42
C THR A 118 -28.97 -17.51 -19.86
N LYS A 119 -27.90 -16.77 -20.14
CA LYS A 119 -27.24 -16.77 -21.45
C LYS A 119 -26.46 -18.06 -21.73
N GLU A 120 -25.74 -18.60 -20.74
CA GLU A 120 -25.01 -19.87 -20.87
C GLU A 120 -25.92 -21.07 -21.06
N ASN A 121 -27.08 -21.08 -20.41
CA ASN A 121 -28.11 -22.10 -20.60
C ASN A 121 -28.88 -21.95 -21.93
N SER A 122 -28.53 -20.96 -22.76
CA SER A 122 -29.08 -20.83 -24.10
C SER A 122 -28.44 -21.89 -25.01
N PRO A 123 -29.23 -22.63 -25.81
CA PRO A 123 -28.74 -23.74 -26.65
C PRO A 123 -27.70 -23.36 -27.72
N ALA A 124 -27.34 -22.07 -27.85
CA ALA A 124 -26.31 -21.58 -28.76
C ALA A 124 -24.86 -21.61 -28.19
N ALA A 125 -24.66 -21.93 -26.91
CA ALA A 125 -23.34 -21.83 -26.25
C ALA A 125 -22.56 -23.17 -26.12
N ALA A 126 -23.12 -24.29 -26.59
CA ALA A 126 -22.62 -25.64 -26.25
C ALA A 126 -21.50 -26.20 -27.16
N ASP A 127 -21.12 -25.52 -28.24
CA ASP A 127 -20.30 -26.13 -29.31
C ASP A 127 -18.78 -25.83 -29.28
N ASP A 128 -18.24 -25.12 -28.26
CA ASP A 128 -16.94 -24.44 -28.42
C ASP A 128 -15.81 -24.83 -27.44
N VAL A 129 -15.84 -26.00 -26.78
CA VAL A 129 -14.80 -26.38 -25.79
C VAL A 129 -14.24 -27.78 -26.01
N ALA A 130 -13.28 -27.93 -26.94
CA ALA A 130 -12.34 -29.06 -26.96
C ALA A 130 -11.13 -28.81 -27.88
N ASN A 131 -10.06 -28.20 -27.35
CA ASN A 131 -8.64 -28.50 -27.63
C ASN A 131 -7.76 -27.35 -27.13
N GLU A 132 -7.21 -27.47 -25.92
CA GLU A 132 -6.37 -26.43 -25.31
C GLU A 132 -4.99 -26.30 -26.00
N SER A 133 -4.84 -25.20 -26.71
CA SER A 133 -3.60 -24.66 -27.26
C SER A 133 -3.15 -23.41 -26.46
N SER A 134 -1.94 -22.91 -26.71
CA SER A 134 -1.46 -21.63 -26.14
C SER A 134 -2.39 -20.44 -26.45
N ASP A 135 -3.13 -20.48 -27.55
CA ASP A 135 -4.10 -19.43 -27.91
C ASP A 135 -5.35 -19.49 -27.03
N ASP A 136 -5.69 -20.67 -26.48
CA ASP A 136 -6.82 -20.81 -25.57
C ASP A 136 -6.54 -20.17 -24.22
N PHE A 137 -5.30 -20.16 -23.74
CA PHE A 137 -5.00 -19.50 -22.48
C PHE A 137 -5.15 -17.97 -22.57
N LYS A 138 -4.75 -17.37 -23.71
CA LYS A 138 -5.05 -15.94 -23.99
C LYS A 138 -6.56 -15.70 -24.11
N LYS A 139 -7.31 -16.64 -24.72
CA LYS A 139 -8.77 -16.60 -24.80
C LYS A 139 -9.39 -16.64 -23.39
N ILE A 140 -8.90 -17.51 -22.51
CA ILE A 140 -9.33 -17.65 -21.10
C ILE A 140 -9.02 -16.37 -20.32
N ILE A 141 -7.80 -15.80 -20.42
CA ILE A 141 -7.45 -14.51 -19.81
C ILE A 141 -8.43 -13.42 -20.25
N LYS A 142 -8.72 -13.36 -21.55
CA LYS A 142 -9.61 -12.35 -22.12
C LYS A 142 -11.06 -12.55 -21.68
N GLN A 143 -11.54 -13.79 -21.67
CA GLN A 143 -12.91 -14.13 -21.26
C GLN A 143 -13.15 -13.86 -19.78
N ASN A 144 -12.20 -14.22 -18.92
CA ASN A 144 -12.28 -14.01 -17.48
C ASN A 144 -11.76 -12.63 -17.04
N LYS A 145 -11.43 -11.73 -17.99
CA LYS A 145 -10.86 -10.40 -17.74
C LYS A 145 -9.67 -10.42 -16.77
N MET A 146 -8.82 -11.44 -16.82
CA MET A 146 -7.68 -11.62 -15.90
C MET A 146 -6.45 -10.79 -16.28
N PHE A 147 -6.67 -9.56 -16.73
CA PHE A 147 -5.62 -8.60 -17.03
C PHE A 147 -6.05 -7.20 -16.60
N LEU A 148 -5.14 -6.42 -16.04
CA LEU A 148 -5.44 -5.02 -15.75
C LEU A 148 -5.41 -4.20 -17.05
N PRO A 149 -6.38 -3.32 -17.30
CA PRO A 149 -6.27 -2.29 -18.33
C PRO A 149 -4.94 -1.52 -18.24
N PRO A 150 -4.44 -0.93 -19.33
CA PRO A 150 -3.24 -0.10 -19.29
C PRO A 150 -3.45 1.10 -18.33
N PRO A 151 -2.37 1.65 -17.74
CA PRO A 151 -2.48 2.82 -16.89
C PRO A 151 -3.19 3.98 -17.58
N LEU A 152 -4.17 4.59 -16.90
CA LEU A 152 -4.84 5.78 -17.39
C LEU A 152 -3.92 6.99 -17.14
N THR A 153 -3.17 7.38 -18.16
CA THR A 153 -2.24 8.53 -18.14
C THR A 153 -2.67 9.58 -19.17
N TYR A 154 -2.00 10.74 -19.19
CA TYR A 154 -2.33 11.79 -20.16
C TYR A 154 -1.88 11.43 -21.59
N GLU A 155 -0.99 10.46 -21.73
CA GLU A 155 -0.48 9.94 -23.00
C GLU A 155 -1.34 8.82 -23.58
N LEU A 156 -2.24 8.22 -22.80
CA LEU A 156 -3.14 7.17 -23.29
C LEU A 156 -4.19 7.77 -24.22
N ALA A 157 -3.86 7.79 -25.51
CA ALA A 157 -4.73 8.31 -26.56
C ALA A 157 -5.76 7.26 -27.00
N ARG A 158 -6.90 7.73 -27.53
CA ARG A 158 -7.96 6.88 -28.08
C ARG A 158 -7.45 6.00 -29.22
N GLU A 159 -6.52 6.51 -30.02
CA GLU A 159 -5.96 5.81 -31.17
C GLU A 159 -5.02 4.67 -30.77
N SER A 160 -4.34 4.78 -29.62
CA SER A 160 -3.39 3.76 -29.12
C SER A 160 -4.00 2.79 -28.10
N VAL A 161 -5.12 3.15 -27.47
CA VAL A 161 -5.72 2.36 -26.37
C VAL A 161 -5.93 0.89 -26.72
N THR A 162 -6.34 0.59 -27.96
CA THR A 162 -6.57 -0.81 -28.38
C THR A 162 -5.27 -1.62 -28.37
N ALA A 163 -4.16 -1.03 -28.82
CA ALA A 163 -2.85 -1.69 -28.80
C ALA A 163 -2.32 -1.84 -27.36
N GLU A 164 -2.53 -0.84 -26.51
CA GLU A 164 -2.14 -0.90 -25.10
C GLU A 164 -2.91 -1.98 -24.32
N PHE A 165 -4.20 -2.19 -24.62
CA PHE A 165 -4.96 -3.30 -24.07
C PHE A 165 -4.40 -4.66 -24.52
N ALA A 166 -4.03 -4.81 -25.79
CA ALA A 166 -3.42 -6.04 -26.29
C ALA A 166 -2.07 -6.31 -25.57
N ASN A 167 -1.26 -5.28 -25.36
CA ASN A 167 -0.02 -5.38 -24.60
C ASN A 167 -0.24 -5.76 -23.13
N ALA A 168 -1.28 -5.19 -22.49
CA ALA A 168 -1.63 -5.53 -21.12
C ALA A 168 -2.07 -7.00 -20.96
N ILE A 169 -2.81 -7.53 -21.93
CA ILE A 169 -3.18 -8.97 -21.99
C ILE A 169 -1.92 -9.83 -22.13
N GLU A 170 -1.00 -9.46 -23.03
CA GLU A 170 0.25 -10.20 -23.20
C GLU A 170 1.11 -10.19 -21.93
N THR A 171 1.19 -9.04 -21.27
CA THR A 171 1.93 -8.89 -20.01
C THR A 171 1.32 -9.77 -18.91
N ALA A 172 -0.02 -9.82 -18.81
CA ALA A 172 -0.71 -10.69 -17.86
C ALA A 172 -0.45 -12.16 -18.16
N HIS A 173 -0.50 -12.56 -19.44
CA HIS A 173 -0.18 -13.90 -19.89
C HIS A 173 1.25 -14.31 -19.52
N GLN A 174 2.23 -13.47 -19.85
CA GLN A 174 3.62 -13.73 -19.52
C GLN A 174 3.84 -13.80 -18.01
N SER A 175 3.23 -12.89 -17.23
CA SER A 175 3.31 -12.93 -15.77
C SER A 175 2.70 -14.22 -15.19
N PHE A 176 1.70 -14.81 -15.83
CA PHE A 176 1.11 -16.07 -15.37
C PHE A 176 2.08 -17.24 -15.61
N ILE A 177 2.71 -17.27 -16.80
CA ILE A 177 3.74 -18.26 -17.17
C ILE A 177 4.95 -18.14 -16.24
N ASP A 178 5.50 -16.95 -16.07
CA ASP A 178 6.72 -16.70 -15.29
C ASP A 178 6.55 -17.08 -13.81
N ARG A 179 5.33 -16.97 -13.29
CA ARG A 179 4.99 -17.35 -11.92
C ARG A 179 4.65 -18.83 -11.76
N ASN A 180 4.77 -19.63 -12.83
CA ASN A 180 4.40 -21.04 -12.88
C ASN A 180 2.98 -21.28 -12.32
N CYS A 181 2.03 -20.39 -12.63
CA CYS A 181 0.65 -20.61 -12.25
C CYS A 181 0.14 -21.85 -13.00
N THR A 182 -0.16 -22.95 -12.30
CA THR A 182 -0.55 -24.23 -12.94
C THR A 182 -2.06 -24.40 -13.08
N SER A 183 -2.84 -23.70 -12.27
CA SER A 183 -4.29 -23.64 -12.32
C SER A 183 -4.79 -22.45 -11.50
N PHE A 184 -6.01 -22.00 -11.76
CA PHE A 184 -6.60 -20.85 -11.07
C PHE A 184 -7.12 -21.16 -9.65
N ASP A 185 -7.07 -22.42 -9.21
CA ASP A 185 -7.65 -22.88 -7.94
C ASP A 185 -6.62 -23.38 -6.92
N LYS A 186 -5.35 -23.57 -7.32
CA LYS A 186 -4.30 -24.09 -6.45
C LYS A 186 -3.07 -23.23 -6.53
N GLN A 187 -3.05 -22.18 -5.73
CA GLN A 187 -1.81 -21.55 -5.35
C GLN A 187 -1.43 -22.02 -3.96
N SER A 188 -0.20 -22.53 -3.81
CA SER A 188 0.44 -22.50 -2.50
C SER A 188 0.71 -21.02 -2.20
N ASP A 189 -0.02 -20.46 -1.23
CA ASP A 189 0.12 -19.06 -0.78
C ASP A 189 1.56 -18.69 -0.36
N GLU A 190 2.43 -19.68 -0.20
CA GLU A 190 3.77 -19.57 0.38
C GLU A 190 4.74 -18.62 -0.35
N ASN A 191 4.48 -18.17 -1.59
CA ASN A 191 5.45 -17.38 -2.34
C ASN A 191 4.98 -16.03 -2.90
N MET A 192 3.81 -15.53 -2.52
CA MET A 192 3.28 -14.28 -3.13
C MET A 192 3.77 -12.98 -2.48
N ASN A 193 4.24 -13.03 -1.23
CA ASN A 193 4.73 -11.84 -0.54
C ASN A 193 6.06 -11.36 -1.19
N PRO A 194 6.13 -10.17 -1.79
CA PRO A 194 7.37 -9.68 -2.40
C PRO A 194 8.44 -9.33 -1.36
N CYS A 195 8.08 -9.34 -0.08
CA CYS A 195 8.96 -8.98 1.02
C CYS A 195 9.29 -10.21 1.87
N ILE A 196 10.55 -10.31 2.29
CA ILE A 196 11.00 -11.34 3.24
C ILE A 196 10.49 -11.03 4.65
N GLU A 197 10.43 -9.73 4.98
CA GLU A 197 10.09 -9.21 6.28
C GLU A 197 9.36 -7.89 6.09
N ALA A 198 8.28 -7.70 6.83
CA ALA A 198 7.51 -6.48 6.84
C ALA A 198 6.77 -6.32 8.17
N TRP A 199 6.86 -5.13 8.76
CA TRP A 199 5.96 -4.71 9.82
C TRP A 199 5.55 -3.27 9.61
N ILE A 200 4.32 -2.95 10.01
CA ILE A 200 3.78 -1.60 9.99
C ILE A 200 2.78 -1.46 11.14
N SER A 201 2.97 -0.45 11.98
CA SER A 201 2.20 -0.28 13.21
C SER A 201 0.72 0.01 12.96
N SER A 202 0.43 1.04 12.17
CA SER A 202 -0.93 1.43 11.79
C SER A 202 -0.96 1.86 10.32
N PRO A 203 -1.92 1.38 9.52
CA PRO A 203 -3.07 0.55 9.90
C PRO A 203 -2.76 -0.97 10.00
N GLY A 204 -1.50 -1.40 9.87
CA GLY A 204 -1.13 -2.83 9.77
C GLY A 204 -1.32 -3.68 11.02
N GLY A 205 -1.77 -3.11 12.13
CA GLY A 205 -2.18 -3.86 13.32
C GLY A 205 -1.04 -4.29 14.25
N TYR A 206 0.22 -3.90 13.99
CA TYR A 206 1.31 -4.16 14.92
C TYR A 206 1.18 -3.26 16.14
N GLY A 207 0.81 -3.86 17.27
CA GLY A 207 0.84 -3.23 18.58
C GLY A 207 2.24 -3.14 19.15
N PRO A 208 2.39 -2.57 20.36
CA PRO A 208 3.70 -2.40 20.98
C PRO A 208 4.42 -3.73 21.26
N GLY A 209 3.66 -4.79 21.54
CA GLY A 209 4.20 -6.12 21.80
C GLY A 209 4.78 -6.76 20.53
N GLU A 210 4.06 -6.64 19.42
CA GLU A 210 4.42 -7.19 18.12
C GLU A 210 5.66 -6.49 17.54
N ILE A 211 5.74 -5.16 17.67
CA ILE A 211 6.95 -4.41 17.27
C ILE A 211 8.15 -4.84 18.11
N ASN A 212 8.00 -4.92 19.44
CA ASN A 212 9.08 -5.37 20.30
C ASN A 212 9.51 -6.80 19.96
N ALA A 213 8.56 -7.71 19.67
CA ALA A 213 8.85 -9.08 19.26
C ALA A 213 9.65 -9.11 17.95
N PHE A 214 9.21 -8.35 16.94
CA PHE A 214 9.91 -8.21 15.66
C PHE A 214 11.32 -7.64 15.83
N ILE A 215 11.49 -6.55 16.59
CA ILE A 215 12.82 -5.98 16.84
C ILE A 215 13.70 -7.00 17.58
N ASN A 216 13.15 -7.70 18.57
CA ASN A 216 13.91 -8.66 19.36
C ASN A 216 14.32 -9.92 18.57
N SER A 217 13.58 -10.33 17.54
CA SER A 217 13.94 -11.49 16.70
C SER A 217 15.13 -11.21 15.79
N HIS A 218 15.41 -9.93 15.48
CA HIS A 218 16.48 -9.55 14.55
C HIS A 218 17.57 -8.67 15.17
N LYS A 219 17.40 -8.15 16.38
CA LYS A 219 18.38 -7.22 16.95
C LYS A 219 19.72 -7.88 17.23
N THR A 220 20.79 -7.17 16.85
CA THR A 220 22.16 -7.45 17.30
C THR A 220 22.61 -6.43 18.35
N ASP A 221 22.14 -5.18 18.23
CA ASP A 221 22.37 -4.11 19.20
C ASP A 221 21.18 -3.14 19.23
N VAL A 222 20.84 -2.62 20.41
CA VAL A 222 19.79 -1.60 20.59
C VAL A 222 20.19 -0.69 21.76
N LYS A 223 20.36 0.59 21.47
CA LYS A 223 20.72 1.64 22.42
C LYS A 223 19.74 2.80 22.34
N ASP A 224 18.99 3.03 23.43
CA ASP A 224 18.08 4.17 23.61
C ASP A 224 16.91 4.25 22.60
N TRP A 225 16.56 3.14 21.96
CA TRP A 225 15.33 2.98 21.20
C TRP A 225 14.30 2.14 21.97
N ILE A 226 13.05 2.58 21.95
CA ILE A 226 11.93 1.90 22.61
C ILE A 226 10.71 1.86 21.71
N THR A 227 9.77 0.97 22.00
CA THR A 227 8.44 1.05 21.40
C THR A 227 7.58 2.03 22.20
N GLU A 228 7.05 3.05 21.53
CA GLU A 228 6.25 4.11 22.13
C GLU A 228 4.82 4.06 21.61
N ASN A 229 3.87 4.02 22.54
CA ASN A 229 2.44 4.19 22.29
C ASN A 229 1.99 5.50 22.95
N GLN A 230 2.01 6.61 22.21
CA GLN A 230 1.40 7.85 22.69
C GLN A 230 -0.05 7.93 22.20
N MET A 231 -0.98 7.70 23.13
CA MET A 231 -2.41 8.01 22.92
C MET A 231 -2.70 9.52 23.05
N GLY A 232 -1.74 10.31 23.55
CA GLY A 232 -1.90 11.74 23.78
C GLY A 232 -1.78 12.61 22.53
N GLU A 233 -1.26 12.08 21.42
CA GLU A 233 -1.10 12.78 20.13
C GLU A 233 -2.33 12.60 19.20
N GLY A 234 -3.50 12.29 19.78
CA GLY A 234 -4.78 12.12 19.09
C GLY A 234 -5.18 10.66 18.83
N TRP A 235 -6.36 10.46 18.23
CA TRP A 235 -6.97 9.14 17.97
C TRP A 235 -6.12 8.22 17.08
N SER A 236 -5.11 8.76 16.39
CA SER A 236 -4.27 8.00 15.47
C SER A 236 -3.30 7.02 16.13
N ASN A 237 -3.20 6.97 17.48
CA ASN A 237 -2.39 6.02 18.26
C ASN A 237 -1.13 5.60 17.50
N LYS A 238 -0.24 6.56 17.24
CA LYS A 238 0.93 6.33 16.40
C LYS A 238 1.94 5.49 17.16
N ILE A 239 1.69 4.19 17.22
CA ILE A 239 2.60 3.22 17.80
C ILE A 239 3.81 3.13 16.88
N GLY A 240 5.02 3.09 17.42
CA GLY A 240 6.22 2.96 16.60
C GLY A 240 7.46 2.75 17.44
N PHE A 241 8.58 2.50 16.77
CA PHE A 241 9.88 2.36 17.39
C PHE A 241 10.61 3.71 17.35
N ILE A 242 10.91 4.28 18.51
CA ILE A 242 11.37 5.66 18.66
C ILE A 242 12.71 5.74 19.39
N ALA A 243 13.61 6.59 18.89
CA ALA A 243 14.79 7.03 19.61
C ALA A 243 14.42 8.01 20.74
N THR A 244 15.03 7.88 21.91
CA THR A 244 14.70 8.72 23.09
C THR A 244 15.85 9.61 23.56
N LYS A 245 17.03 9.48 22.95
CA LYS A 245 18.24 10.25 23.28
C LYS A 245 19.06 10.53 22.02
N ALA A 246 19.90 11.55 22.10
CA ALA A 246 20.96 11.78 21.11
C ALA A 246 21.90 10.55 21.02
N ASP A 247 22.46 10.31 19.84
CA ASP A 247 23.34 9.17 19.55
C ASP A 247 22.70 7.79 19.85
N ALA A 248 21.38 7.71 19.85
CA ALA A 248 20.64 6.44 19.92
C ALA A 248 20.88 5.64 18.64
N SER A 249 21.02 4.33 18.76
CA SER A 249 21.32 3.46 17.62
C SER A 249 20.66 2.09 17.78
N PHE A 250 20.37 1.42 16.69
CA PHE A 250 20.08 0.00 16.71
C PHE A 250 20.55 -0.67 15.44
N THR A 251 20.78 -1.98 15.52
CA THR A 251 21.16 -2.82 14.38
C THR A 251 20.25 -4.04 14.34
N LEU A 252 19.65 -4.29 13.17
CA LEU A 252 18.90 -5.50 12.88
C LEU A 252 19.66 -6.34 11.87
N ARG A 253 19.74 -7.64 12.10
CA ARG A 253 20.32 -8.61 11.18
C ARG A 253 19.28 -9.68 10.83
N PHE A 254 19.09 -9.87 9.54
CA PHE A 254 18.23 -10.89 8.97
C PHE A 254 19.12 -11.92 8.29
N ASN A 255 19.20 -13.11 8.88
CA ASN A 255 20.05 -14.19 8.38
C ASN A 255 19.27 -15.09 7.42
N ASP A 256 19.97 -15.69 6.47
CA ASP A 256 19.45 -16.72 5.55
C ASP A 256 18.13 -16.32 4.88
N ILE A 257 18.12 -15.14 4.25
CA ILE A 257 16.88 -14.53 3.73
C ILE A 257 16.18 -15.46 2.74
N ALA A 258 14.85 -15.57 2.85
CA ALA A 258 14.07 -16.52 2.07
C ALA A 258 13.93 -16.15 0.58
N LYS A 259 14.17 -14.88 0.23
CA LYS A 259 14.02 -14.30 -1.12
C LYS A 259 15.07 -13.23 -1.36
N ASP A 260 15.28 -12.90 -2.62
CA ASP A 260 16.14 -11.79 -3.02
C ASP A 260 15.59 -10.46 -2.50
N VAL A 261 16.48 -9.55 -2.11
CA VAL A 261 16.13 -8.20 -1.62
C VAL A 261 16.84 -7.16 -2.47
N ARG A 262 16.06 -6.19 -2.98
CA ARG A 262 16.52 -5.07 -3.82
C ARG A 262 16.13 -3.72 -3.28
N VAL A 263 15.09 -3.66 -2.44
CA VAL A 263 14.57 -2.42 -1.88
C VAL A 263 14.29 -2.60 -0.40
N VAL A 264 14.71 -1.60 0.38
CA VAL A 264 14.33 -1.46 1.79
C VAL A 264 13.49 -0.20 1.93
N THR A 265 12.23 -0.35 2.35
CA THR A 265 11.32 0.78 2.59
C THR A 265 11.18 1.03 4.07
N ILE A 266 11.37 2.27 4.51
CA ILE A 266 11.21 2.70 5.90
C ILE A 266 9.99 3.61 5.97
N TYR A 267 9.03 3.25 6.82
CA TYR A 267 7.92 4.12 7.20
C TYR A 267 8.29 4.86 8.47
N PHE A 268 8.14 6.17 8.48
CA PHE A 268 8.53 7.03 9.60
C PHE A 268 7.54 8.19 9.73
N ILE A 269 7.54 8.88 10.88
CA ILE A 269 6.80 10.14 11.00
C ILE A 269 7.73 11.34 10.80
N ARG A 270 7.23 12.34 10.08
CA ARG A 270 7.74 13.71 10.22
C ARG A 270 6.85 14.46 11.18
N SER A 271 7.45 15.15 12.14
CA SER A 271 6.71 15.84 13.18
C SER A 271 7.34 17.21 13.46
N TYR A 272 6.74 17.98 14.38
CA TYR A 272 7.12 19.36 14.68
C TYR A 272 7.23 19.59 16.20
N GLY A 273 7.85 20.71 16.58
CA GLY A 273 8.04 21.10 17.98
C GLY A 273 9.36 20.61 18.59
N GLU A 274 9.65 21.06 19.81
CA GLU A 274 10.97 20.90 20.44
C GLU A 274 11.42 19.44 20.58
N LYS A 275 10.48 18.49 20.76
CA LYS A 275 10.77 17.05 20.81
C LYS A 275 11.48 16.55 19.54
N TRP A 276 11.07 17.06 18.37
CA TRP A 276 11.51 16.61 17.05
C TRP A 276 12.58 17.50 16.43
N LYS A 277 13.01 18.54 17.15
CA LYS A 277 14.01 19.49 16.68
C LYS A 277 15.28 18.78 16.22
N ASP A 278 15.73 19.15 15.03
CA ASP A 278 16.91 18.60 14.35
C ASP A 278 16.88 17.07 14.14
N SER A 279 15.69 16.44 14.21
CA SER A 279 15.54 14.98 14.10
C SER A 279 16.06 14.44 12.76
N ARG A 280 17.17 13.69 12.79
CA ARG A 280 17.73 13.01 11.61
C ARG A 280 18.28 11.64 11.98
N ALA A 281 17.87 10.61 11.25
CA ALA A 281 18.38 9.25 11.40
C ALA A 281 19.08 8.80 10.10
N LYS A 282 20.26 8.22 10.26
CA LYS A 282 21.05 7.62 9.19
C LYS A 282 20.76 6.12 9.14
N PHE A 283 20.40 5.63 7.97
CA PHE A 283 20.14 4.23 7.68
C PHE A 283 21.29 3.70 6.84
N THR A 284 21.92 2.61 7.29
CA THR A 284 23.01 1.94 6.58
C THR A 284 22.62 0.49 6.36
N ILE A 285 22.48 0.08 5.11
CA ILE A 285 22.13 -1.28 4.71
C ILE A 285 23.39 -1.98 4.21
N SER A 286 23.70 -3.13 4.79
CA SER A 286 24.89 -3.91 4.45
C SER A 286 24.54 -5.35 4.10
N ARG A 287 25.19 -5.89 3.07
CA ARG A 287 25.24 -7.32 2.79
C ARG A 287 26.26 -7.95 3.72
N VAL A 288 25.87 -9.01 4.42
CA VAL A 288 26.71 -9.73 5.37
C VAL A 288 27.13 -11.06 4.77
N GLN A 289 28.43 -11.27 4.63
CA GLN A 289 29.02 -12.52 4.16
C GLN A 289 29.84 -13.16 5.28
N GLU A 290 29.58 -14.44 5.54
CA GLU A 290 30.45 -15.27 6.35
C GLU A 290 31.65 -15.71 5.52
N LYS A 291 32.85 -15.44 6.03
CA LYS A 291 34.11 -15.90 5.43
C LYS A 291 34.37 -17.34 5.85
N GLU A 292 34.84 -18.15 4.90
CA GLU A 292 35.45 -19.45 5.19
C GLU A 292 36.59 -19.24 6.19
N GLY A 293 36.38 -19.64 7.45
CA GLY A 293 37.30 -19.37 8.57
C GLY A 293 36.70 -18.63 9.77
N GLY A 294 35.40 -18.31 9.76
CA GLY A 294 34.67 -17.83 10.94
C GLY A 294 34.70 -16.31 11.17
N GLY A 295 35.07 -15.53 10.15
CA GLY A 295 34.99 -14.06 10.18
C GLY A 295 33.76 -13.55 9.42
N THR A 296 33.15 -12.46 9.88
CA THR A 296 32.04 -11.81 9.18
C THR A 296 32.54 -10.54 8.48
N SER A 297 32.23 -10.38 7.19
CA SER A 297 32.39 -9.11 6.47
C SER A 297 31.03 -8.51 6.14
N ALA A 298 30.89 -7.20 6.38
CA ALA A 298 29.73 -6.42 5.99
C ALA A 298 30.13 -5.42 4.90
N PHE A 299 29.38 -5.38 3.81
CA PHE A 299 29.57 -4.43 2.70
C PHE A 299 28.34 -3.54 2.57
N VAL A 300 28.53 -2.23 2.65
CA VAL A 300 27.42 -1.27 2.53
C VAL A 300 26.89 -1.28 1.09
N VAL A 301 25.60 -1.54 0.94
CA VAL A 301 24.89 -1.59 -0.35
C VAL A 301 23.87 -0.44 -0.51
N SER A 302 23.53 0.25 0.58
CA SER A 302 22.76 1.50 0.53
C SER A 302 22.96 2.30 1.80
N GLU A 303 22.88 3.63 1.68
CA GLU A 303 22.93 4.55 2.80
C GLU A 303 22.05 5.76 2.51
N ASP A 304 21.26 6.19 3.51
CA ASP A 304 20.43 7.40 3.41
C ASP A 304 20.29 8.09 4.77
N VAL A 305 20.00 9.39 4.78
CA VAL A 305 19.73 10.19 5.99
C VAL A 305 18.34 10.80 5.89
N ILE A 306 17.44 10.29 6.72
CA ILE A 306 16.03 10.70 6.74
C ILE A 306 15.82 11.78 7.81
N SER A 307 15.17 12.89 7.42
CA SER A 307 14.68 13.91 8.34
C SER A 307 13.34 13.50 8.95
N GLY A 308 13.27 13.49 10.28
CA GLY A 308 12.06 13.24 11.08
C GLY A 308 11.34 14.53 11.50
N ILE A 309 11.83 15.70 11.08
CA ILE A 309 11.18 16.99 11.29
C ILE A 309 10.62 17.53 9.97
N HIS A 310 9.49 18.23 10.06
CA HIS A 310 9.04 19.16 9.03
C HIS A 310 9.05 20.58 9.60
N ASP A 311 9.46 21.55 8.77
CA ASP A 311 9.66 22.95 9.19
C ASP A 311 8.35 23.75 9.18
N ASP A 312 7.25 23.13 8.78
CA ASP A 312 5.98 23.82 8.63
C ASP A 312 5.25 23.91 9.97
N VAL A 313 5.51 25.02 10.67
CA VAL A 313 4.84 25.35 11.95
C VAL A 313 3.33 25.49 11.84
N THR A 314 2.77 25.60 10.62
CA THR A 314 1.32 25.61 10.38
C THR A 314 0.76 24.19 10.27
N HIS A 315 1.58 23.20 9.96
CA HIS A 315 1.19 21.79 10.00
C HIS A 315 1.18 21.29 11.45
N THR A 316 0.02 21.36 12.08
CA THR A 316 -0.20 20.83 13.44
C THR A 316 -0.39 19.31 13.49
N HIS A 317 0.10 18.59 12.49
CA HIS A 317 0.00 17.14 12.40
C HIS A 317 1.32 16.51 11.96
N SER A 318 1.52 15.26 12.34
CA SER A 318 2.76 14.51 12.07
C SER A 318 2.50 13.43 11.00
N PRO A 319 2.65 13.70 9.70
CA PRO A 319 2.38 12.72 8.67
C PRO A 319 3.30 11.49 8.79
N THR A 320 2.75 10.30 8.55
CA THR A 320 3.54 9.12 8.25
C THR A 320 3.97 9.19 6.78
N LEU A 321 5.26 9.10 6.54
CA LEU A 321 5.88 9.06 5.21
C LEU A 321 6.65 7.76 5.04
N ASP A 322 7.01 7.45 3.81
CA ASP A 322 7.91 6.36 3.48
C ASP A 322 9.14 6.85 2.72
N GLN A 323 10.26 6.14 2.87
CA GLN A 323 11.48 6.32 2.10
C GLN A 323 11.95 4.95 1.62
N SER A 324 12.08 4.79 0.31
CA SER A 324 12.57 3.54 -0.30
C SER A 324 14.04 3.68 -0.71
N MET A 325 14.88 2.79 -0.19
CA MET A 325 16.30 2.70 -0.49
C MET A 325 16.52 1.55 -1.49
N VAL A 326 16.90 1.89 -2.72
CA VAL A 326 17.29 0.89 -3.74
C VAL A 326 18.72 0.47 -3.47
N LEU A 327 18.94 -0.84 -3.31
CA LEU A 327 20.26 -1.40 -3.04
C LEU A 327 21.12 -1.38 -4.30
N SER A 328 22.41 -1.03 -4.15
CA SER A 328 23.36 -1.04 -5.27
C SER A 328 23.61 -2.45 -5.82
N GLU A 329 23.35 -3.46 -5.01
CA GLU A 329 23.43 -4.87 -5.35
C GLU A 329 22.20 -5.61 -4.80
N THR A 330 21.72 -6.62 -5.53
CA THR A 330 20.70 -7.54 -5.00
C THR A 330 21.34 -8.44 -3.94
N ILE A 331 20.73 -8.50 -2.75
CA ILE A 331 21.10 -9.49 -1.74
C ILE A 331 20.31 -10.75 -2.07
N LEU A 332 21.01 -11.86 -2.33
CA LEU A 332 20.41 -13.07 -2.86
C LEU A 332 19.77 -13.92 -1.75
N LYS A 333 18.80 -14.75 -2.12
CA LYS A 333 18.25 -15.79 -1.25
C LYS A 333 19.37 -16.61 -0.59
N GLY A 334 19.24 -16.84 0.71
CA GLY A 334 20.20 -17.55 1.55
C GLY A 334 21.35 -16.69 2.07
N GLU A 335 21.42 -15.41 1.69
CA GLU A 335 22.39 -14.47 2.26
C GLU A 335 21.83 -13.73 3.49
N SER A 336 22.67 -12.91 4.12
CA SER A 336 22.28 -12.12 5.29
C SER A 336 22.32 -10.63 4.97
N ILE A 337 21.37 -9.89 5.51
CA ILE A 337 21.28 -8.42 5.42
C ILE A 337 21.31 -7.82 6.82
N GLU A 338 22.08 -6.73 6.98
CA GLU A 338 22.16 -5.96 8.20
C GLU A 338 21.72 -4.53 7.95
N MET A 339 20.84 -4.01 8.80
CA MET A 339 20.42 -2.63 8.80
C MET A 339 20.84 -1.98 10.11
N LYS A 340 21.70 -0.97 10.02
CA LYS A 340 22.09 -0.11 11.13
C LYS A 340 21.38 1.23 11.02
N VAL A 341 20.79 1.67 12.13
CA VAL A 341 20.13 2.97 12.24
C VAL A 341 20.81 3.76 13.34
N ASP A 342 21.34 4.94 13.00
CA ASP A 342 21.98 5.87 13.92
C ASP A 342 21.20 7.18 13.95
N LEU A 343 20.79 7.65 15.14
CA LEU A 343 20.26 9.01 15.30
C LEU A 343 21.43 10.00 15.24
N VAL A 344 21.67 10.56 14.07
CA VAL A 344 22.81 11.46 13.80
C VAL A 344 22.56 12.90 14.20
N SER A 345 21.29 13.28 14.47
CA SER A 345 20.93 14.59 14.98
C SER A 345 19.56 14.57 15.68
N GLY A 346 19.36 15.51 16.60
CA GLY A 346 18.18 15.58 17.46
C GLY A 346 18.20 14.57 18.61
N SER A 347 17.03 14.34 19.21
CA SER A 347 16.86 13.38 20.33
C SER A 347 15.77 12.33 20.08
N HIS A 348 14.93 12.55 19.07
CA HIS A 348 13.84 11.66 18.72
C HIS A 348 13.81 11.44 17.22
N PHE A 349 13.51 10.21 16.80
CA PHE A 349 13.15 9.83 15.45
C PHE A 349 12.29 8.58 15.57
N LYS A 350 11.19 8.48 14.82
CA LYS A 350 10.23 7.39 15.00
C LYS A 350 9.94 6.68 13.70
N ILE A 351 10.20 5.38 13.74
CA ILE A 351 9.92 4.41 12.68
C ILE A 351 8.55 3.79 12.97
N MET A 352 7.70 3.82 11.96
CA MET A 352 6.33 3.29 11.98
C MET A 352 6.24 1.92 11.30
N GLY A 353 7.26 1.55 10.53
CA GLY A 353 7.32 0.28 9.82
C GLY A 353 8.57 0.15 8.97
N MET A 354 8.82 -1.06 8.50
CA MET A 354 9.86 -1.32 7.50
C MET A 354 9.46 -2.51 6.64
N MET A 355 9.99 -2.56 5.42
CA MET A 355 9.79 -3.66 4.48
C MET A 355 11.10 -3.95 3.74
N LEU A 356 11.46 -5.24 3.62
CA LEU A 356 12.62 -5.73 2.87
C LEU A 356 12.12 -6.58 1.70
N CYS A 357 12.22 -6.06 0.47
CA CYS A 357 11.51 -6.64 -0.68
C CYS A 357 12.36 -6.80 -1.93
N GLU A 358 11.90 -7.66 -2.84
CA GLU A 358 12.54 -8.02 -4.12
C GLU A 358 12.42 -6.92 -5.21
N LYS A 359 11.55 -5.92 -5.00
CA LYS A 359 10.94 -5.16 -6.10
C LYS A 359 11.89 -4.25 -6.90
#